data_AF-X1RVQ7-F1
#
_entry.id   AF-X1RVQ7-F1
#
_cell.length_a   1.000
_cell.length_b   1.000
_cell.length_c   1.000
_cell.angle_alpha   90.00
_cell.angle_beta   90.00
_cell.angle_gamma   90.00
#
_symmetry.space_group_name_H-M   'P 1'
#
loop_
_entity.id
_entity.type
_entity.pdbx_description
1 polymer ?
#
loop_
_entity_poly.entity_id
_entity_poly.type
_entity_poly.pdbx_seq_one_letter_code
_entity_poly.pdbx_strand_id
1 'polypeptide(L)'
;MGIKDKASYGEYYWAMQVEAAKFFDEEMESAFAPYFRGMLADIDGIRDLPRGMRKFIDVLSKPPSAGFGGFALGVGVEMIDEILHTALNPMMKMVGRSLNRRAKETWLTSEQANTLFRQGKITQGLWYETITSEGYETSLGRFQYMSQLPYPSIPDIVLYSRYHGNPDSPWSQVHKWVDMSARDWPLWEWMGKQRLTTMQAQTLFRRGLISEGSLTYKLAEIGWSREDRDFVKEIGWTIPNAMLLVQGDLQQDKSDDDLIRDISLADINPKYAQQYLDAILT
;
A
#
# COMPACT_ATOMS: atom_id res chain seq x y z
N MET A 1 -48.25 14.38 44.81
CA MET A 1 -47.72 15.64 45.36
C MET A 1 -48.10 16.79 44.43
N GLY A 2 -48.82 17.77 44.99
CA GLY A 2 -48.88 19.20 44.65
C GLY A 2 -49.37 19.76 43.31
N ILE A 3 -49.25 19.10 42.16
CA ILE A 3 -49.43 19.82 40.87
C ILE A 3 -50.90 19.98 40.46
N LYS A 4 -51.74 18.96 40.70
CA LYS A 4 -53.15 18.96 40.26
C LYS A 4 -54.13 19.50 41.30
N ASP A 5 -53.79 19.41 42.58
CA ASP A 5 -54.59 19.95 43.69
C ASP A 5 -53.66 20.69 44.64
N LYS A 6 -53.73 22.03 44.60
CA LYS A 6 -52.79 22.95 45.24
C LYS A 6 -53.32 23.28 46.65
N ALA A 7 -52.95 22.51 47.67
CA ALA A 7 -53.50 22.65 49.03
C ALA A 7 -52.64 23.56 49.95
N SER A 8 -51.35 23.74 49.65
CA SER A 8 -50.44 24.57 50.44
C SER A 8 -49.67 25.59 49.58
N TYR A 9 -49.21 26.68 50.20
CA TYR A 9 -48.46 27.74 49.51
C TYR A 9 -47.16 27.21 48.86
N GLY A 10 -46.49 26.24 49.50
CA GLY A 10 -45.29 25.59 48.95
C GLY A 10 -45.58 24.75 47.71
N GLU A 11 -46.73 24.06 47.67
CA GLU A 11 -47.15 23.30 46.49
C GLU A 11 -47.61 24.21 45.36
N TYR A 12 -48.25 25.34 45.67
CA TYR A 12 -48.59 26.38 44.69
C TYR A 12 -47.32 26.99 44.08
N TYR A 13 -46.35 27.39 44.90
CA TYR A 13 -45.10 27.99 44.42
C TYR A 13 -44.30 27.01 43.55
N TRP A 14 -44.23 25.74 43.95
CA TRP A 14 -43.55 24.71 43.15
C TRP A 14 -44.30 24.39 41.85
N ALA A 15 -45.63 24.29 41.88
CA ALA A 15 -46.42 24.10 40.66
C ALA A 15 -46.29 25.29 39.69
N MET A 16 -46.26 26.52 40.21
CA MET A 16 -46.03 27.73 39.40
C MET A 16 -44.61 27.78 38.81
N GLN A 17 -43.59 27.29 39.52
CA GLN A 17 -42.24 27.15 38.96
C GLN A 17 -42.18 26.11 37.83
N VAL A 18 -42.90 25.00 37.97
CA VAL A 18 -42.98 23.95 36.92
C VAL A 18 -43.79 24.45 35.71
N GLU A 19 -44.87 25.22 35.93
CA GLU A 19 -45.63 25.88 34.87
C GLU A 19 -44.80 26.96 34.16
N ALA A 20 -44.01 27.75 34.89
CA ALA A 20 -43.10 28.74 34.31
C ALA A 20 -41.99 28.09 33.47
N ALA A 21 -41.41 26.99 33.94
CA ALA A 21 -40.41 26.24 33.17
C ALA A 21 -41.00 25.68 31.86
N LYS A 22 -42.23 25.15 31.89
CA LYS A 22 -42.96 24.74 30.68
C LYS A 22 -43.20 25.90 29.72
N PHE A 23 -43.60 27.05 30.25
CA PHE A 23 -43.86 28.24 29.45
C PHE A 23 -42.58 28.77 28.77
N PHE A 24 -41.45 28.76 29.48
CA PHE A 24 -40.14 29.13 28.91
C PHE A 24 -39.69 28.16 27.80
N ASP A 25 -39.90 26.85 27.98
CA ASP A 25 -39.58 25.86 26.94
C ASP A 25 -40.50 26.00 25.72
N GLU A 26 -41.79 26.26 25.91
CA GLU A 26 -42.75 26.55 24.82
C GLU A 26 -42.37 27.81 24.04
N GLU A 27 -41.97 28.89 24.73
CA GLU A 27 -41.52 30.12 24.08
C GLU A 27 -40.23 29.92 23.29
N MET A 28 -39.27 29.16 23.83
CA MET A 28 -38.02 28.86 23.14
C MET A 28 -38.27 28.01 21.89
N GLU A 29 -39.08 26.96 21.98
CA GLU A 29 -39.46 26.13 20.83
C GLU A 29 -40.22 26.94 19.77
N SER A 30 -41.13 27.83 20.18
CA SER A 30 -41.86 28.75 19.30
C SER A 30 -40.96 29.78 18.62
N ALA A 31 -39.92 30.26 19.30
CA ALA A 31 -38.97 31.25 18.78
C ALA A 31 -38.02 30.65 17.73
N PHE A 32 -37.59 29.38 17.89
CA PHE A 32 -36.65 28.75 16.97
C PHE A 32 -37.32 27.97 15.83
N ALA A 33 -38.55 27.48 16.00
CA ALA A 33 -39.27 26.71 14.97
C ALA A 33 -39.40 27.42 13.60
N PRO A 34 -39.59 28.75 13.50
CA PRO A 34 -39.61 29.45 12.21
C PRO A 34 -38.26 29.40 11.47
N TYR A 35 -37.14 29.45 12.19
CA TYR A 35 -35.80 29.40 11.61
C TYR A 35 -35.46 27.99 11.11
N PHE A 36 -35.80 26.96 11.88
CA PHE A 36 -35.70 25.57 11.42
C PHE A 36 -36.61 25.29 10.23
N ARG A 37 -37.84 25.83 10.22
CA ARG A 37 -38.76 25.71 9.08
C ARG A 37 -38.21 26.38 7.83
N GLY A 38 -37.63 27.57 7.93
CA GLY A 38 -37.00 28.25 6.80
C GLY A 38 -35.82 27.46 6.25
N MET A 39 -34.90 27.03 7.12
CA MET A 39 -33.71 26.25 6.74
C MET A 39 -34.07 24.90 6.11
N LEU A 40 -35.09 24.20 6.63
CA LEU A 40 -35.51 22.90 6.11
C LEU A 40 -36.37 23.03 4.84
N ALA A 41 -37.11 24.13 4.65
CA ALA A 41 -37.92 24.34 3.45
C ALA A 41 -37.06 24.57 2.18
N ASP A 42 -35.85 25.09 2.34
CA ASP A 42 -34.92 25.38 1.24
C ASP A 42 -34.08 24.15 0.81
N ILE A 43 -34.28 22.99 1.45
CA ILE A 43 -33.60 21.74 1.10
C ILE A 43 -34.38 21.02 0.00
N ASP A 44 -33.90 21.14 -1.24
CA ASP A 44 -34.36 20.32 -2.37
C ASP A 44 -34.06 18.83 -2.12
N GLY A 45 -35.09 17.97 -2.21
CA GLY A 45 -34.96 16.50 -2.07
C GLY A 45 -35.58 15.88 -0.81
N ILE A 46 -36.16 16.66 0.11
CA ILE A 46 -36.87 16.12 1.30
C ILE A 46 -38.01 15.16 0.90
N ARG A 47 -38.61 15.38 -0.27
CA ARG A 47 -39.67 14.51 -0.82
C ARG A 47 -39.17 13.10 -1.18
N ASP A 48 -37.88 12.91 -1.36
CA ASP A 48 -37.28 11.61 -1.72
C ASP A 48 -36.89 10.78 -0.49
N LEU A 49 -37.03 11.34 0.72
CA LEU A 49 -36.73 10.63 1.97
C LEU A 49 -37.79 9.56 2.30
N PRO A 50 -37.39 8.45 2.96
CA PRO A 50 -38.32 7.45 3.49
C PRO A 50 -39.40 8.05 4.39
N ARG A 51 -40.62 7.49 4.35
CA ARG A 51 -41.81 8.05 5.04
C ARG A 51 -41.59 8.36 6.53
N GLY A 52 -40.85 7.51 7.25
CA GLY A 52 -40.55 7.73 8.67
C GLY A 52 -39.70 8.98 8.93
N MET A 53 -38.70 9.23 8.08
CA MET A 53 -37.80 10.38 8.20
C MET A 53 -38.52 11.68 7.83
N ARG A 54 -39.40 11.66 6.82
CA ARG A 54 -40.25 12.81 6.49
C ARG A 54 -41.19 13.18 7.64
N LYS A 55 -41.76 12.18 8.32
CA LYS A 55 -42.64 12.40 9.48
C LYS A 55 -41.86 12.95 10.67
N PHE A 56 -40.62 12.52 10.88
CA PHE A 56 -39.74 13.05 11.91
C PHE A 56 -39.35 14.51 11.65
N ILE A 57 -38.96 14.85 10.41
CA ILE A 57 -38.64 16.23 10.00
C ILE A 57 -39.88 17.15 10.12
N ASP A 58 -41.06 16.66 9.74
CA ASP A 58 -42.31 17.42 9.88
C ASP A 58 -42.65 17.70 11.36
N VAL A 59 -42.46 16.71 12.24
CA VAL A 59 -42.63 16.83 13.70
C VAL A 59 -41.60 17.76 14.33
N LEU A 60 -40.35 17.79 13.85
CA LEU A 60 -39.36 18.78 14.30
C LEU A 60 -39.68 20.20 13.83
N SER A 61 -40.30 20.34 12.65
CA SER A 61 -40.75 21.65 12.12
C SER A 61 -42.04 22.16 12.77
N LYS A 62 -42.76 21.29 13.48
CA LYS A 62 -44.02 21.51 14.21
C LYS A 62 -44.07 20.59 15.45
N PRO A 63 -43.38 20.95 16.55
CA PRO A 63 -43.41 20.16 17.77
C PRO A 63 -44.85 20.04 18.29
N PRO A 64 -45.34 18.83 18.61
CA PRO A 64 -46.75 18.63 18.97
C PRO A 64 -47.10 18.97 20.42
N SER A 65 -46.10 19.16 21.31
CA SER A 65 -46.35 19.53 22.71
C SER A 65 -45.10 20.05 23.42
N ALA A 66 -45.32 20.92 24.42
CA ALA A 66 -44.32 21.41 25.36
C ALA A 66 -43.52 20.30 26.06
N GLY A 67 -42.19 20.41 26.05
CA GLY A 67 -41.28 19.45 26.65
C GLY A 67 -40.94 18.26 25.75
N PHE A 68 -41.36 18.26 24.49
CA PHE A 68 -40.86 17.33 23.48
C PHE A 68 -39.35 17.55 23.24
N GLY A 69 -38.90 18.82 23.22
CA GLY A 69 -37.48 19.17 23.25
C GLY A 69 -36.77 18.59 24.47
N GLY A 70 -37.34 18.73 25.68
CA GLY A 70 -36.75 18.18 26.91
C GLY A 70 -36.66 16.65 26.97
N PHE A 71 -37.64 15.93 26.40
CA PHE A 71 -37.60 14.45 26.30
C PHE A 71 -36.61 13.96 25.22
N ALA A 72 -36.55 14.64 24.07
CA ALA A 72 -35.57 14.37 23.02
C ALA A 72 -34.12 14.67 23.49
N LEU A 73 -33.95 15.72 24.30
CA LEU A 73 -32.69 16.10 24.94
C LEU A 73 -32.29 15.17 26.10
N GLY A 74 -33.21 14.42 26.69
CA GLY A 74 -32.95 13.62 27.90
C GLY A 74 -32.47 12.18 27.65
N VAL A 75 -32.85 11.56 26.52
CA VAL A 75 -32.63 10.11 26.30
C VAL A 75 -31.77 9.79 25.07
N GLY A 76 -31.40 10.78 24.25
CA GLY A 76 -30.68 10.47 23.01
C GLY A 76 -30.06 11.66 22.30
N VAL A 77 -29.44 12.61 23.01
CA VAL A 77 -28.73 13.73 22.36
C VAL A 77 -27.66 13.21 21.40
N GLU A 78 -26.84 12.25 21.81
CA GLU A 78 -25.83 11.64 20.92
C GLU A 78 -26.45 10.81 19.80
N MET A 79 -27.51 10.04 20.06
CA MET A 79 -28.16 9.23 19.02
C MET A 79 -28.90 10.11 18.00
N ILE A 80 -29.57 11.18 18.44
CA ILE A 80 -30.24 12.15 17.57
C ILE A 80 -29.19 12.98 16.83
N ASP A 81 -28.11 13.43 17.49
CA ASP A 81 -27.01 14.14 16.82
C ASP A 81 -26.33 13.24 15.79
N GLU A 82 -26.10 11.96 16.07
CA GLU A 82 -25.49 11.02 15.13
C GLU A 82 -26.43 10.62 13.98
N ILE A 83 -27.74 10.48 14.24
CA ILE A 83 -28.75 10.28 13.19
C ILE A 83 -28.90 11.53 12.33
N LEU A 84 -28.92 12.72 12.94
CA LEU A 84 -28.96 14.00 12.22
C LEU A 84 -27.67 14.18 11.42
N HIS A 85 -26.49 13.98 12.01
CA HIS A 85 -25.22 14.04 11.32
C HIS A 85 -25.18 13.06 10.14
N THR A 86 -25.62 11.82 10.34
CA THR A 86 -25.70 10.79 9.27
C THR A 86 -26.71 11.14 8.18
N ALA A 87 -27.87 11.67 8.53
CA ALA A 87 -28.92 12.05 7.59
C ALA A 87 -28.62 13.35 6.83
N LEU A 88 -27.96 14.30 7.49
CA LEU A 88 -27.59 15.60 6.94
C LEU A 88 -26.25 15.56 6.19
N ASN A 89 -25.35 14.64 6.51
CA ASN A 89 -24.04 14.51 5.86
C ASN A 89 -24.10 14.42 4.32
N PRO A 90 -24.99 13.61 3.71
CA PRO A 90 -25.15 13.60 2.26
C PRO A 90 -25.58 14.97 1.70
N MET A 91 -26.47 15.68 2.40
CA MET A 91 -26.95 17.00 1.99
C MET A 91 -25.86 18.06 2.13
N MET A 92 -25.10 18.04 3.23
CA MET A 92 -23.92 18.92 3.42
C MET A 92 -22.84 18.64 2.38
N LYS A 93 -22.62 17.37 1.99
CA LYS A 93 -21.74 17.00 0.87
C LYS A 93 -22.25 17.52 -0.47
N MET A 94 -23.57 17.51 -0.71
CA MET A 94 -24.16 18.06 -1.93
C MET A 94 -24.05 19.59 -1.99
N VAL A 95 -24.31 20.28 -0.87
CA VAL A 95 -24.11 21.74 -0.74
C VAL A 95 -22.64 22.08 -0.95
N GLY A 96 -21.72 21.39 -0.26
CA GLY A 96 -20.28 21.55 -0.44
C GLY A 96 -19.83 21.32 -1.89
N ARG A 97 -20.33 20.29 -2.56
CA ARG A 97 -20.06 20.05 -3.99
C ARG A 97 -20.62 21.16 -4.89
N SER A 98 -21.81 21.67 -4.61
CA SER A 98 -22.42 22.77 -5.38
C SER A 98 -21.62 24.07 -5.23
N LEU A 99 -21.20 24.38 -4.00
CA LEU A 99 -20.32 25.51 -3.70
C LEU A 99 -18.96 25.34 -4.37
N ASN A 100 -18.31 24.18 -4.23
CA ASN A 100 -17.01 23.91 -4.85
C ASN A 100 -17.08 23.90 -6.38
N ARG A 101 -18.22 23.50 -6.98
CA ARG A 101 -18.42 23.59 -8.44
C ARG A 101 -18.46 25.04 -8.92
N ARG A 102 -19.04 25.95 -8.13
CA ARG A 102 -19.11 27.38 -8.47
C ARG A 102 -17.80 28.11 -8.17
N ALA A 103 -17.24 27.88 -6.97
CA ALA A 103 -16.01 28.51 -6.51
C ALA A 103 -14.75 27.93 -7.17
N LYS A 104 -14.80 26.68 -7.64
CA LYS A 104 -13.64 25.92 -8.15
C LYS A 104 -12.46 25.91 -7.18
N GLU A 105 -12.78 25.79 -5.91
CA GLU A 105 -11.80 25.89 -4.81
C GLU A 105 -10.90 24.65 -4.70
N THR A 106 -11.22 23.54 -5.35
CA THR A 106 -10.36 22.35 -5.29
C THR A 106 -9.17 22.51 -6.23
N TRP A 107 -7.96 22.64 -5.66
CA TRP A 107 -6.69 22.67 -6.38
C TRP A 107 -6.05 21.27 -6.44
N LEU A 108 -5.07 21.11 -7.33
CA LEU A 108 -4.18 19.95 -7.32
C LEU A 108 -3.38 19.94 -6.02
N THR A 109 -3.01 18.76 -5.52
CA THR A 109 -2.05 18.70 -4.41
C THR A 109 -0.61 18.99 -4.86
N SER A 110 0.29 19.37 -3.96
CA SER A 110 1.73 19.52 -4.25
C SER A 110 2.32 18.28 -4.91
N GLU A 111 1.95 17.09 -4.46
CA GLU A 111 2.44 15.82 -5.03
C GLU A 111 1.92 15.57 -6.46
N GLN A 112 0.64 15.90 -6.71
CA GLN A 112 0.04 15.80 -8.03
C GLN A 112 0.68 16.82 -8.99
N ALA A 113 0.86 18.06 -8.53
CA ALA A 113 1.52 19.12 -9.28
C ALA A 113 2.98 18.77 -9.60
N ASN A 114 3.74 18.25 -8.63
CA ASN A 114 5.12 17.79 -8.82
C ASN A 114 5.22 16.69 -9.89
N THR A 115 4.28 15.74 -9.86
CA THR A 115 4.21 14.65 -10.84
C THR A 115 3.91 15.18 -12.25
N LEU A 116 2.90 16.03 -12.38
CA LEU A 116 2.52 16.62 -13.67
C LEU A 116 3.61 17.56 -14.21
N PHE A 117 4.25 18.33 -13.34
CA PHE A 117 5.32 19.25 -13.72
C PHE A 117 6.53 18.49 -14.27
N ARG A 118 6.97 17.44 -13.58
CA ARG A 118 8.05 16.54 -14.02
C ARG A 118 7.78 15.90 -15.37
N GLN A 119 6.52 15.56 -15.65
CA GLN A 119 6.10 14.97 -16.93
C GLN A 119 5.89 16.01 -18.04
N GLY A 120 6.17 17.30 -17.77
CA GLY A 120 5.98 18.40 -18.71
C GLY A 120 4.50 18.68 -19.05
N LYS A 121 3.57 18.28 -18.17
CA LYS A 121 2.12 18.42 -18.40
C LYS A 121 1.54 19.74 -17.90
N ILE A 122 2.23 20.42 -17.01
CA ILE A 122 1.86 21.75 -16.51
C ILE A 122 3.05 22.71 -16.62
N THR A 123 2.75 24.00 -16.66
CA THR A 123 3.75 25.06 -16.70
C THR A 123 4.35 25.31 -15.32
N GLN A 124 5.54 25.89 -15.26
CA GLN A 124 6.17 26.31 -14.01
C GLN A 124 5.31 27.31 -13.22
N GLY A 125 4.57 28.19 -13.91
CA GLY A 125 3.63 29.11 -13.27
C GLY A 125 2.52 28.39 -12.53
N LEU A 126 1.86 27.42 -13.17
CA LEU A 126 0.80 26.64 -12.52
C LEU A 126 1.33 25.78 -11.36
N TRP A 127 2.54 25.23 -11.51
CA TRP A 127 3.21 24.52 -10.43
C TRP A 127 3.47 25.45 -9.23
N TYR A 128 4.02 26.63 -9.47
CA TYR A 128 4.31 27.62 -8.43
C TYR A 128 3.05 28.03 -7.65
N GLU A 129 1.99 28.42 -8.36
CA GLU A 129 0.72 28.82 -7.74
C GLU A 129 0.14 27.70 -6.87
N THR A 130 0.24 26.44 -7.32
CA THR A 130 -0.26 25.29 -6.56
C THR A 130 0.53 25.07 -5.27
N ILE A 131 1.86 25.10 -5.34
CA ILE A 131 2.75 24.93 -4.18
C ILE A 131 2.55 26.07 -3.18
N THR A 132 2.44 27.32 -3.65
CA THR A 132 2.16 28.47 -2.78
C THR A 132 0.76 28.42 -2.18
N SER A 133 -0.24 27.92 -2.92
CA SER A 133 -1.61 27.77 -2.42
C SER A 133 -1.72 26.73 -1.29
N GLU A 134 -0.86 25.71 -1.28
CA GLU A 134 -0.73 24.77 -0.15
C GLU A 134 0.08 25.34 1.04
N GLY A 135 0.63 26.55 0.91
CA GLY A 135 1.37 27.22 1.97
C GLY A 135 2.87 26.91 2.01
N TYR A 136 3.41 26.23 1.00
CA TYR A 136 4.86 26.02 0.91
C TYR A 136 5.58 27.30 0.47
N GLU A 137 6.69 27.59 1.14
CA GLU A 137 7.70 28.48 0.59
C GLU A 137 8.28 27.85 -0.70
N THR A 138 8.58 28.66 -1.70
CA THR A 138 9.11 28.20 -3.00
C THR A 138 10.32 27.27 -2.88
N SER A 139 11.21 27.55 -1.92
CA SER A 139 12.39 26.74 -1.65
C SER A 139 12.02 25.35 -1.10
N LEU A 140 11.10 25.30 -0.12
CA LEU A 140 10.59 24.06 0.47
C LEU A 140 9.80 23.22 -0.54
N GLY A 141 8.98 23.87 -1.37
CA GLY A 141 8.28 23.19 -2.47
C GLY A 141 9.24 22.58 -3.49
N ARG A 142 10.38 23.23 -3.78
CA ARG A 142 11.45 22.63 -4.60
C ARG A 142 12.09 21.43 -3.93
N PHE A 143 12.34 21.47 -2.62
CA PHE A 143 12.88 20.31 -1.90
C PHE A 143 11.90 19.14 -1.88
N GLN A 144 10.60 19.41 -1.70
CA GLN A 144 9.55 18.40 -1.81
C GLN A 144 9.46 17.81 -3.22
N TYR A 145 9.61 18.64 -4.26
CA TYR A 145 9.71 18.15 -5.64
C TYR A 145 10.92 17.22 -5.82
N MET A 146 12.09 17.63 -5.32
CA MET A 146 13.33 16.86 -5.43
C MET A 146 13.28 15.54 -4.66
N SER A 147 12.65 15.51 -3.47
CA SER A 147 12.52 14.28 -2.67
C SER A 147 11.60 13.25 -3.33
N GLN A 148 10.69 13.68 -4.20
CA GLN A 148 9.81 12.79 -4.97
C GLN A 148 10.46 12.27 -6.26
N LEU A 149 11.66 12.73 -6.63
CA LEU A 149 12.39 12.19 -7.77
C LEU A 149 12.89 10.78 -7.43
N PRO A 150 12.79 9.81 -8.36
CA PRO A 150 13.44 8.53 -8.18
C PRO A 150 14.93 8.75 -7.98
N TYR A 151 15.44 8.37 -6.82
CA TYR A 151 16.86 8.39 -6.53
C TYR A 151 17.46 7.01 -6.83
N PRO A 152 18.62 6.92 -7.49
CA PRO A 152 19.26 5.63 -7.76
C PRO A 152 19.49 4.84 -6.46
N SER A 153 19.40 3.52 -6.54
CA SER A 153 19.70 2.67 -5.39
C SER A 153 21.20 2.75 -5.04
N ILE A 154 21.57 2.53 -3.78
CA ILE A 154 22.98 2.56 -3.37
C ILE A 154 23.84 1.59 -4.21
N PRO A 155 23.41 0.34 -4.50
CA PRO A 155 24.14 -0.55 -5.41
C PRO A 155 24.38 0.04 -6.81
N ASP A 156 23.40 0.76 -7.38
CA ASP A 156 23.56 1.42 -8.68
C ASP A 156 24.58 2.57 -8.61
N ILE A 157 24.58 3.32 -7.51
CA ILE A 157 25.56 4.38 -7.25
C ILE A 157 26.95 3.78 -7.08
N VAL A 158 27.08 2.64 -6.39
CA VAL A 158 28.36 1.90 -6.28
C VAL A 158 28.83 1.45 -7.65
N LEU A 159 27.94 0.89 -8.47
CA LEU A 159 28.25 0.46 -9.84
C LEU A 159 28.71 1.65 -10.70
N TYR A 160 27.94 2.72 -10.74
CA TYR A 160 28.30 3.99 -11.40
C TYR A 160 29.68 4.47 -10.93
N SER A 161 29.92 4.43 -9.63
CA SER A 161 31.18 4.88 -9.03
C SER A 161 32.38 4.04 -9.45
N ARG A 162 32.20 2.75 -9.72
CA ARG A 162 33.27 1.89 -10.28
C ARG A 162 33.62 2.26 -11.72
N TYR A 163 32.64 2.69 -12.53
CA TYR A 163 32.89 3.13 -13.91
C TYR A 163 33.46 4.54 -14.03
N HIS A 164 33.17 5.42 -13.07
CA HIS A 164 33.54 6.84 -13.12
C HIS A 164 34.63 7.23 -12.09
N GLY A 165 35.16 6.27 -11.34
CA GLY A 165 36.16 6.47 -10.30
C GLY A 165 37.20 5.34 -10.29
N ASN A 166 37.71 5.01 -9.11
CA ASN A 166 38.58 3.84 -8.95
C ASN A 166 37.69 2.58 -8.79
N PRO A 167 37.77 1.60 -9.71
CA PRO A 167 36.98 0.38 -9.63
C PRO A 167 37.22 -0.43 -8.36
N ASP A 168 38.44 -0.44 -7.81
CA ASP A 168 38.79 -1.24 -6.62
C ASP A 168 38.49 -0.50 -5.31
N SER A 169 38.36 0.82 -5.36
CA SER A 169 38.03 1.66 -4.21
C SER A 169 37.05 2.78 -4.59
N PRO A 170 35.75 2.45 -4.80
CA PRO A 170 34.76 3.42 -5.28
C PRO A 170 34.32 4.44 -4.23
N TRP A 171 34.79 4.34 -2.98
CA TRP A 171 34.36 5.16 -1.84
C TRP A 171 34.35 6.67 -2.13
N SER A 172 35.44 7.20 -2.67
CA SER A 172 35.60 8.64 -2.94
C SER A 172 34.59 9.18 -3.95
N GLN A 173 34.08 8.31 -4.84
CA GLN A 173 33.08 8.67 -5.83
C GLN A 173 31.66 8.49 -5.28
N VAL A 174 31.40 7.46 -4.47
CA VAL A 174 30.10 7.21 -3.84
C VAL A 174 29.72 8.34 -2.87
N HIS A 175 30.67 8.79 -2.05
CA HIS A 175 30.45 9.82 -1.02
C HIS A 175 30.08 11.20 -1.60
N LYS A 176 30.19 11.40 -2.92
CA LYS A 176 29.70 12.61 -3.60
C LYS A 176 28.18 12.63 -3.79
N TRP A 177 27.57 11.44 -3.79
CA TRP A 177 26.15 11.26 -4.11
C TRP A 177 25.34 10.81 -2.90
N VAL A 178 25.93 10.05 -1.98
CA VAL A 178 25.24 9.54 -0.80
C VAL A 178 26.05 9.88 0.43
N ASP A 179 25.37 10.49 1.41
CA ASP A 179 25.90 10.61 2.76
C ASP A 179 25.85 9.24 3.43
N MET A 180 27.01 8.60 3.58
CA MET A 180 27.14 7.24 4.09
C MET A 180 28.27 7.18 5.11
N SER A 181 28.01 6.48 6.22
CA SER A 181 29.01 6.30 7.25
C SER A 181 30.11 5.33 6.81
N ALA A 182 31.34 5.55 7.28
CA ALA A 182 32.45 4.62 7.06
C ALA A 182 32.20 3.23 7.69
N ARG A 183 31.29 3.14 8.68
CA ARG A 183 30.87 1.89 9.30
C ARG A 183 30.02 1.04 8.35
N ASP A 184 29.12 1.67 7.60
CA ASP A 184 28.17 0.97 6.74
C ASP A 184 28.78 0.68 5.35
N TRP A 185 29.82 1.41 4.97
CA TRP A 185 30.48 1.26 3.68
C TRP A 185 30.86 -0.19 3.30
N PRO A 186 31.51 -0.98 4.19
CA PRO A 186 31.93 -2.33 3.81
C PRO A 186 30.77 -3.24 3.38
N LEU A 187 29.58 -3.04 3.95
CA LEU A 187 28.38 -3.78 3.58
C LEU A 187 27.92 -3.41 2.16
N TRP A 188 27.79 -2.12 1.88
CA TRP A 188 27.36 -1.63 0.56
C TRP A 188 28.39 -1.95 -0.54
N GLU A 189 29.67 -1.83 -0.23
CA GLU A 189 30.75 -2.19 -1.15
C GLU A 189 30.66 -3.66 -1.54
N TRP A 190 30.40 -4.55 -0.57
CA TRP A 190 30.21 -5.98 -0.81
C TRP A 190 28.95 -6.26 -1.63
N MET A 191 27.81 -5.64 -1.30
CA MET A 191 26.56 -5.83 -2.05
C MET A 191 26.66 -5.37 -3.51
N GLY A 192 27.49 -4.35 -3.79
CA GLY A 192 27.78 -3.88 -5.15
C GLY A 192 28.76 -4.75 -5.94
N LYS A 193 29.31 -5.83 -5.37
CA LYS A 193 30.18 -6.78 -6.09
C LYS A 193 29.36 -7.85 -6.80
N GLN A 194 29.85 -8.25 -7.97
CA GLN A 194 29.40 -9.47 -8.63
C GLN A 194 29.94 -10.68 -7.87
N ARG A 195 29.14 -11.73 -7.77
CA ARG A 195 29.49 -13.00 -7.13
C ARG A 195 29.49 -14.09 -8.18
N LEU A 196 30.34 -15.10 -7.99
CA LEU A 196 30.28 -16.28 -8.85
C LEU A 196 28.90 -16.92 -8.73
N THR A 197 28.27 -17.18 -9.86
CA THR A 197 27.05 -17.98 -9.93
C THR A 197 27.38 -19.46 -9.71
N THR A 198 26.37 -20.27 -9.40
CA THR A 198 26.51 -21.74 -9.28
C THR A 198 27.15 -22.34 -10.53
N MET A 199 26.70 -21.94 -11.71
CA MET A 199 27.23 -22.41 -12.98
C MET A 199 28.71 -22.03 -13.18
N GLN A 200 29.10 -20.80 -12.82
CA GLN A 200 30.50 -20.38 -12.91
C GLN A 200 31.38 -21.16 -11.94
N ALA A 201 30.94 -21.35 -10.69
CA ALA A 201 31.67 -22.13 -9.70
C ALA A 201 31.87 -23.59 -10.15
N GLN A 202 30.81 -24.25 -10.61
CA GLN A 202 30.90 -25.60 -11.17
C GLN A 202 31.82 -25.66 -12.40
N THR A 203 31.76 -24.66 -13.29
CA THR A 203 32.61 -24.61 -14.48
C THR A 203 34.10 -24.50 -14.11
N LEU A 204 34.43 -23.67 -13.11
CA LEU A 204 35.80 -23.58 -12.60
C LEU A 204 36.27 -24.93 -12.04
N PHE A 205 35.40 -25.65 -11.32
CA PHE A 205 35.70 -26.97 -10.78
C PHE A 205 35.92 -28.00 -11.88
N ARG A 206 35.02 -28.10 -12.87
CA ARG A 206 35.16 -29.02 -14.02
C ARG A 206 36.42 -28.77 -14.84
N ARG A 207 36.88 -27.51 -14.90
CA ARG A 207 38.13 -27.12 -15.56
C ARG A 207 39.39 -27.35 -14.70
N GLY A 208 39.24 -27.88 -13.48
CA GLY A 208 40.35 -28.13 -12.56
C GLY A 208 41.00 -26.86 -11.99
N LEU A 209 40.34 -25.70 -12.09
CA LEU A 209 40.86 -24.42 -11.60
C LEU A 209 40.63 -24.23 -10.09
N ILE A 210 39.68 -24.97 -9.52
CA ILE A 210 39.41 -25.01 -8.08
C ILE A 210 39.24 -26.46 -7.63
N SER A 211 39.51 -26.73 -6.35
CA SER A 211 39.29 -28.05 -5.76
C SER A 211 37.81 -28.28 -5.40
N GLU A 212 37.46 -29.53 -5.10
CA GLU A 212 36.12 -29.87 -4.60
C GLU A 212 35.79 -29.15 -3.30
N GLY A 213 36.74 -29.06 -2.36
CA GLY A 213 36.56 -28.29 -1.13
C GLY A 213 36.28 -26.81 -1.40
N SER A 214 36.94 -26.22 -2.39
CA SER A 214 36.67 -24.84 -2.83
C SER A 214 35.30 -24.70 -3.49
N LEU A 215 34.86 -25.68 -4.29
CA LEU A 215 33.51 -25.68 -4.87
C LEU A 215 32.45 -25.70 -3.77
N THR A 216 32.55 -26.62 -2.81
CA THR A 216 31.60 -26.73 -1.69
C THR A 216 31.51 -25.43 -0.89
N TYR A 217 32.64 -24.76 -0.66
CA TYR A 217 32.67 -23.45 -0.03
C TYR A 217 31.97 -22.37 -0.87
N LYS A 218 32.23 -22.30 -2.18
CA LYS A 218 31.55 -21.36 -3.08
C LYS A 218 30.04 -21.60 -3.16
N LEU A 219 29.60 -22.86 -3.20
CA LEU A 219 28.17 -23.19 -3.16
C LEU A 219 27.53 -22.76 -1.84
N ALA A 220 28.25 -22.85 -0.71
CA ALA A 220 27.81 -22.34 0.57
C ALA A 220 27.67 -20.80 0.58
N GLU A 221 28.65 -20.06 0.04
CA GLU A 221 28.59 -18.59 -0.09
C GLU A 221 27.42 -18.13 -0.97
N ILE A 222 27.06 -18.91 -2.00
CA ILE A 222 25.92 -18.63 -2.88
C ILE A 222 24.58 -18.85 -2.17
N GLY A 223 24.54 -19.76 -1.18
CA GLY A 223 23.35 -20.03 -0.36
C GLY A 223 22.79 -21.45 -0.48
N TRP A 224 23.50 -22.38 -1.12
CA TRP A 224 23.07 -23.79 -1.14
C TRP A 224 23.17 -24.42 0.25
N SER A 225 22.14 -25.17 0.65
CA SER A 225 22.09 -25.94 1.89
C SER A 225 23.24 -26.95 1.96
N ARG A 226 23.55 -27.50 3.14
CA ARG A 226 24.65 -28.47 3.26
C ARG A 226 24.31 -29.76 2.51
N GLU A 227 23.04 -30.14 2.56
CA GLU A 227 22.47 -31.36 2.01
C GLU A 227 22.41 -31.32 0.48
N ASP A 228 22.14 -30.13 -0.10
CA ASP A 228 21.96 -29.99 -1.55
C ASP A 228 23.28 -29.86 -2.33
N ARG A 229 24.38 -29.52 -1.67
CA ARG A 229 25.66 -29.22 -2.34
C ARG A 229 26.20 -30.38 -3.17
N ASP A 230 26.04 -31.61 -2.70
CA ASP A 230 26.49 -32.79 -3.44
C ASP A 230 25.62 -33.04 -4.67
N PHE A 231 24.29 -32.91 -4.56
CA PHE A 231 23.40 -33.01 -5.73
C PHE A 231 23.68 -31.89 -6.73
N VAL A 232 23.87 -30.66 -6.25
CA VAL A 232 24.18 -29.50 -7.09
C VAL A 232 25.55 -29.66 -7.75
N LYS A 233 26.52 -30.30 -7.11
CA LYS A 233 27.81 -30.63 -7.74
C LYS A 233 27.59 -31.59 -8.92
N GLU A 234 26.79 -32.64 -8.74
CA GLU A 234 26.53 -33.66 -9.77
C GLU A 234 25.84 -33.08 -11.01
N ILE A 235 24.81 -32.25 -10.86
CA ILE A 235 24.13 -31.60 -12.01
C ILE A 235 25.05 -30.65 -12.79
N GLY A 236 26.23 -30.33 -12.26
CA GLY A 236 27.23 -29.55 -12.98
C GLY A 236 27.82 -30.33 -14.15
N TRP A 237 27.78 -31.66 -14.16
CA TRP A 237 28.35 -32.46 -15.25
C TRP A 237 27.34 -32.63 -16.37
N THR A 238 27.81 -32.45 -17.61
CA THR A 238 27.04 -32.84 -18.79
C THR A 238 27.43 -34.26 -19.14
N ILE A 239 26.46 -35.16 -19.16
CA ILE A 239 26.70 -36.54 -19.58
C ILE A 239 26.79 -36.54 -21.11
N PRO A 240 27.74 -37.29 -21.72
CA PRO A 240 27.83 -37.41 -23.17
C PRO A 240 26.49 -37.85 -23.77
N ASN A 241 26.26 -37.56 -25.06
CA ASN A 241 25.09 -38.06 -25.77
C ASN A 241 24.97 -39.58 -25.55
N ALA A 242 23.76 -40.05 -25.20
CA ALA A 242 23.45 -41.46 -24.94
C ALA A 242 24.03 -42.42 -25.99
N MET A 243 24.06 -42.02 -27.28
CA MET A 243 24.66 -42.81 -28.35
C MET A 243 26.15 -43.10 -28.13
N LEU A 244 26.93 -42.10 -27.72
CA LEU A 244 28.38 -42.27 -27.51
C LEU A 244 28.67 -43.15 -26.30
N LEU A 245 27.86 -43.03 -25.25
CA LEU A 245 27.92 -43.90 -24.07
C LEU A 245 27.62 -45.35 -24.47
N VAL A 246 26.49 -45.60 -25.13
CA VAL A 246 26.10 -46.94 -25.59
C VAL A 246 27.14 -47.56 -26.51
N GLN A 247 27.70 -46.80 -27.46
CA GLN A 247 28.76 -47.31 -28.34
C GLN A 247 30.00 -47.74 -27.56
N GLY A 248 30.43 -46.92 -26.58
CA GLY A 248 31.58 -47.26 -25.73
C GLY A 248 31.33 -48.46 -24.83
N ASP A 249 30.11 -48.59 -24.32
CA ASP A 249 29.69 -49.69 -23.45
C ASP A 249 29.55 -51.01 -24.22
N LEU A 250 29.01 -50.97 -25.45
CA LEU A 250 28.98 -52.12 -26.36
C LEU A 250 30.40 -52.57 -26.73
N GLN A 251 31.33 -51.64 -26.98
CA GLN A 251 32.73 -51.99 -27.26
C GLN A 251 33.43 -52.67 -26.06
N GLN A 252 32.94 -52.42 -24.85
CA GLN A 252 33.47 -53.02 -23.62
C GLN A 252 32.75 -54.30 -23.21
N ASP A 253 31.82 -54.81 -24.04
CA ASP A 253 30.97 -55.96 -23.73
C ASP A 253 30.24 -55.82 -22.37
N LYS A 254 29.77 -54.60 -22.04
CA LYS A 254 28.94 -54.38 -20.84
C LYS A 254 27.59 -55.07 -20.97
N SER A 255 26.96 -55.34 -19.82
CA SER A 255 25.63 -55.98 -19.77
C SER A 255 24.52 -55.04 -20.28
N ASP A 256 23.42 -55.63 -20.76
CA ASP A 256 22.23 -54.88 -21.19
C ASP A 256 21.66 -54.00 -20.07
N ASP A 257 21.69 -54.47 -18.82
CA ASP A 257 21.24 -53.68 -17.66
C ASP A 257 22.11 -52.44 -17.42
N ASP A 258 23.44 -52.56 -17.63
CA ASP A 258 24.35 -51.42 -17.54
C ASP A 258 24.12 -50.44 -18.71
N LEU A 259 23.89 -50.94 -19.92
CA LEU A 259 23.58 -50.13 -21.10
C LEU A 259 22.30 -49.30 -20.88
N ILE A 260 21.22 -49.91 -20.39
CA ILE A 260 19.94 -49.24 -20.12
C ILE A 260 20.08 -48.17 -19.03
N ARG A 261 20.86 -48.46 -17.99
CA ARG A 261 21.16 -47.49 -16.92
C ARG A 261 21.94 -46.30 -17.48
N ASP A 262 23.00 -46.56 -18.25
CA ASP A 262 23.89 -45.51 -18.74
C ASP A 262 23.18 -44.65 -19.82
N ILE A 263 22.26 -45.22 -20.63
CA ILE A 263 21.30 -44.48 -21.48
C ILE A 263 20.44 -43.54 -20.65
N SER A 264 19.91 -44.02 -19.53
CA SER A 264 19.02 -43.24 -18.67
C SER A 264 19.75 -42.09 -17.97
N LEU A 265 21.02 -42.30 -17.62
CA LEU A 265 21.90 -41.26 -17.09
C LEU A 265 22.18 -40.17 -18.15
N ALA A 266 22.27 -40.53 -19.43
CA ALA A 266 22.47 -39.60 -20.54
C ALA A 266 21.18 -38.84 -20.97
N ASP A 267 20.31 -38.51 -20.02
CA ASP A 267 19.06 -37.76 -20.19
C ASP A 267 17.97 -38.41 -21.07
N ILE A 268 18.07 -39.70 -21.40
CA ILE A 268 16.95 -40.44 -22.00
C ILE A 268 16.01 -40.91 -20.88
N ASN A 269 14.71 -40.64 -21.00
CA ASN A 269 13.75 -41.09 -20.00
C ASN A 269 13.83 -42.63 -19.82
N PRO A 270 13.92 -43.14 -18.58
CA PRO A 270 14.05 -44.58 -18.31
C PRO A 270 12.99 -45.45 -18.99
N LYS A 271 11.79 -44.90 -19.22
CA LYS A 271 10.69 -45.59 -19.92
C LYS A 271 11.03 -45.94 -21.37
N TYR A 272 11.88 -45.16 -22.02
CA TYR A 272 12.26 -45.32 -23.43
C TYR A 272 13.69 -45.84 -23.61
N ALA A 273 14.43 -46.10 -22.52
CA ALA A 273 15.82 -46.53 -22.58
C ALA A 273 15.98 -47.88 -23.30
N GLN A 274 15.09 -48.85 -23.04
CA GLN A 274 15.06 -50.12 -23.77
C GLN A 274 14.78 -49.91 -25.26
N GLN A 275 13.74 -49.13 -25.58
CA GLN A 275 13.36 -48.85 -26.97
C GLN A 275 14.50 -48.14 -27.74
N TYR A 276 15.27 -47.29 -27.05
CA TYR A 276 16.44 -46.63 -27.60
C TYR A 276 17.58 -47.62 -27.87
N LEU A 277 17.86 -48.53 -26.93
CA LEU A 277 18.84 -49.59 -27.13
C LEU A 277 18.47 -50.51 -28.29
N ASP A 278 17.21 -50.97 -28.34
CA ASP A 278 16.69 -51.81 -29.41
C ASP A 278 16.87 -51.14 -30.79
N ALA A 279 16.61 -49.83 -30.86
CA ALA A 279 16.78 -49.04 -32.09
C ALA A 279 18.24 -48.85 -32.53
N ILE A 280 19.21 -49.03 -31.63
CA ILE A 280 20.66 -49.01 -31.97
C ILE A 280 21.12 -50.38 -32.46
N LEU A 281 20.54 -51.46 -31.92
CA LEU A 281 20.93 -52.84 -32.21
C LEU A 281 20.23 -53.44 -33.45
N THR A 282 19.25 -52.74 -34.04
CA THR A 282 18.54 -53.15 -35.26
C THR A 282 19.06 -52.43 -36.50
#